data_AF-A0A7I7TWB3-F1
#
_entry.id   AF-A0A7I7TWB3-F1
#
_cell.length_a   1.000
_cell.length_b   1.000
_cell.length_c   1.000
_cell.angle_alpha   90.00
_cell.angle_beta   90.00
_cell.angle_gamma   90.00
#
_symmetry.space_group_name_H-M   'P 1'
#
loop_
_entity.id
_entity.type
_entity.pdbx_description
1 polymer ?
#
loop_
_entity_poly.entity_id
_entity_poly.type
_entity_poly.pdbx_seq_one_letter_code
_entity_poly.pdbx_strand_id
1 'polypeptide(L)'
;MATVRIGRPFASVPAAALAAALLVSCTPAPESPRPAQPASRSAAEPAPLPPETIRRLTPVPDKTVPDPAPRPAVHPVTAAELGDTWRPGCPAGPDELRRVELDYWGFDGQTHRGELVVHRDLTDEVIEVFAALHELRYPIERMRTVAAYPGGDDELSMRDNNTSAFNCRGIPGSSSWSWHAYGRAIDVNPKLNPYVPAGGAYEPANAGPWVDRARTDPGMLRDGDPAVTAFTDRGWGWGGHWRSPLDYQHFEMP
;
A
#
# COMPACT_ATOMS: atom_id res chain seq x y z
N MET A 1 -36.52 -44.90 -43.10
CA MET A 1 -35.52 -45.35 -44.08
C MET A 1 -34.15 -44.88 -43.58
N ALA A 2 -33.17 -45.79 -43.60
CA ALA A 2 -31.73 -45.59 -43.43
C ALA A 2 -31.17 -45.10 -42.08
N THR A 3 -30.92 -46.08 -41.21
CA THR A 3 -29.78 -46.21 -40.29
C THR A 3 -28.43 -46.04 -41.01
N VAL A 4 -27.47 -45.32 -40.41
CA VAL A 4 -26.03 -45.64 -40.48
C VAL A 4 -25.35 -45.28 -39.15
N ARG A 5 -24.87 -46.31 -38.44
CA ARG A 5 -23.81 -46.26 -37.42
C ARG A 5 -22.45 -46.24 -38.12
N ILE A 6 -21.41 -45.73 -37.44
CA ILE A 6 -19.97 -46.14 -37.40
C ILE A 6 -19.25 -44.93 -36.75
N GLY A 7 -18.59 -44.97 -35.58
CA GLY A 7 -17.81 -46.03 -34.95
C GLY A 7 -16.32 -45.84 -35.29
N ARG A 8 -15.57 -45.06 -34.50
CA ARG A 8 -14.10 -45.15 -34.46
C ARG A 8 -13.57 -45.03 -33.03
N PRO A 9 -12.77 -45.99 -32.56
CA PRO A 9 -12.19 -45.99 -31.22
C PRO A 9 -10.94 -45.10 -31.18
N PHE A 10 -10.78 -44.33 -30.10
CA PHE A 10 -9.51 -43.70 -29.76
C PHE A 10 -8.56 -44.76 -29.20
N ALA A 11 -7.49 -45.02 -29.93
CA ALA A 11 -6.40 -45.86 -29.48
C ALA A 11 -5.54 -45.09 -28.48
N SER A 12 -5.44 -45.64 -27.27
CA SER A 12 -4.54 -45.27 -26.20
C SER A 12 -3.08 -45.50 -26.59
N VAL A 13 -2.26 -44.44 -26.53
CA VAL A 13 -0.80 -44.51 -26.66
C VAL A 13 -0.19 -44.76 -25.28
N PRO A 14 0.62 -45.80 -25.06
CA PRO A 14 1.25 -46.04 -23.78
C PRO A 14 2.45 -45.10 -23.58
N ALA A 15 2.55 -44.55 -22.37
CA ALA A 15 3.69 -43.81 -21.88
C ALA A 15 4.91 -44.75 -21.70
N ALA A 16 5.99 -44.49 -22.42
CA ALA A 16 7.29 -45.10 -22.16
C ALA A 16 8.11 -44.15 -21.29
N ALA A 17 8.13 -44.42 -19.98
CA ALA A 17 9.03 -43.78 -19.03
C ALA A 17 10.42 -44.40 -19.18
N LEU A 18 11.37 -43.66 -19.76
CA LEU A 18 12.79 -43.99 -19.63
C LEU A 18 13.31 -43.46 -18.29
N ALA A 19 13.45 -44.36 -17.32
CA ALA A 19 14.20 -44.12 -16.10
C ALA A 19 15.71 -44.23 -16.41
N ALA A 20 16.39 -43.09 -16.55
CA ALA A 20 17.84 -43.03 -16.58
C ALA A 20 18.36 -42.97 -15.13
N ALA A 21 18.85 -44.10 -14.62
CA ALA A 21 19.57 -44.19 -13.36
C ALA A 21 20.97 -43.55 -13.52
N LEU A 22 21.15 -42.32 -13.04
CA LEU A 22 22.47 -41.72 -12.87
C LEU A 22 23.04 -42.19 -11.53
N LEU A 23 24.04 -43.06 -11.60
CA LEU A 23 24.83 -43.51 -10.46
C LEU A 23 25.63 -42.33 -9.90
N VAL A 24 25.44 -42.11 -8.60
CA VAL A 24 26.15 -41.15 -7.75
C VAL A 24 27.60 -41.59 -7.60
N SER A 25 28.52 -40.80 -8.13
CA SER A 25 29.95 -40.93 -7.87
C SER A 25 30.35 -39.97 -6.75
N CYS A 26 30.46 -40.47 -5.52
CA CYS A 26 30.99 -39.74 -4.38
C CYS A 26 32.46 -39.40 -4.61
N THR A 27 32.77 -38.12 -4.81
CA THR A 27 34.14 -37.59 -4.75
C THR A 27 34.32 -36.93 -3.38
N PRO A 28 35.38 -37.27 -2.61
CA PRO A 28 35.65 -36.63 -1.33
C PRO A 28 36.12 -35.19 -1.54
N ALA A 29 35.54 -34.26 -0.77
CA ALA A 29 35.88 -32.85 -0.78
C ALA A 29 37.29 -32.61 -0.20
N PRO A 30 38.10 -31.69 -0.77
CA PRO A 30 39.37 -31.29 -0.18
C PRO A 30 39.15 -30.42 1.07
N GLU A 31 39.89 -30.78 2.11
CA GLU A 31 39.87 -30.25 3.47
C GLU A 31 40.30 -28.77 3.53
N SER A 32 39.49 -27.93 4.16
CA SER A 32 39.81 -26.52 4.39
C SER A 32 40.88 -26.36 5.47
N PRO A 33 41.91 -25.52 5.27
CA PRO A 33 42.95 -25.32 6.28
C PRO A 33 42.40 -24.58 7.51
N ARG A 34 42.77 -25.12 8.68
CA ARG A 34 42.46 -24.64 10.04
C ARG A 34 42.87 -23.18 10.26
N PRO A 35 42.07 -22.35 10.97
CA PRO A 35 42.49 -21.02 11.36
C PRO A 35 43.64 -21.08 12.38
N ALA A 36 44.68 -20.27 12.17
CA ALA A 36 45.77 -20.11 13.12
C ALA A 36 45.29 -19.41 14.40
N GLN A 37 45.62 -20.01 15.54
CA GLN A 37 45.33 -19.51 16.88
C GLN A 37 46.30 -18.36 17.22
N PRO A 38 45.85 -17.16 17.64
CA PRO A 38 46.75 -16.13 18.12
C PRO A 38 47.26 -16.46 19.53
N ALA A 39 48.56 -16.26 19.72
CA ALA A 39 49.30 -16.51 20.95
C ALA A 39 48.81 -15.66 22.13
N SER A 40 48.66 -16.29 23.30
CA SER A 40 48.45 -15.63 24.59
C SER A 40 49.54 -14.60 24.87
N ARG A 41 49.14 -13.34 25.03
CA ARG A 41 50.01 -12.29 25.59
C ARG A 41 49.78 -12.21 27.09
N SER A 42 50.90 -12.36 27.80
CA SER A 42 51.06 -12.14 29.24
C SER A 42 50.50 -10.78 29.67
N ALA A 43 49.68 -10.77 30.71
CA ALA A 43 49.18 -9.54 31.33
C ALA A 43 50.35 -8.78 31.98
N ALA A 44 50.54 -7.53 31.57
CA ALA A 44 51.35 -6.55 32.29
C ALA A 44 50.42 -5.71 33.19
N GLU A 45 50.85 -5.52 34.42
CA GLU A 45 50.21 -4.75 35.49
C GLU A 45 50.07 -3.26 35.12
N PRO A 46 48.92 -2.60 35.36
CA PRO A 46 48.73 -1.21 34.98
C PRO A 46 49.34 -0.25 36.02
N ALA A 47 50.05 0.77 35.53
CA ALA A 47 50.54 1.90 36.34
C ALA A 47 49.37 2.77 36.86
N PRO A 48 49.53 3.45 38.01
CA PRO A 48 48.44 4.24 38.60
C PRO A 48 48.17 5.52 37.78
N LEU A 49 46.89 5.81 37.55
CA LEU A 49 46.42 7.02 36.88
C LEU A 49 46.57 8.27 37.78
N PRO A 50 46.80 9.46 37.19
CA PRO A 50 46.87 10.71 37.94
C PRO A 50 45.49 11.11 38.50
N PRO A 51 45.44 11.97 39.54
CA PRO A 51 44.19 12.36 40.19
C PRO A 51 43.26 13.09 39.21
N GLU A 52 42.03 12.58 39.10
CA GLU A 52 40.97 13.18 38.30
C GLU A 52 40.70 14.62 38.75
N THR A 53 40.95 15.56 37.86
CA THR A 53 40.45 16.91 38.00
C THR A 53 38.95 16.86 37.69
N ILE A 54 38.10 16.99 38.72
CA ILE A 54 36.65 17.12 38.55
C ILE A 54 36.38 18.37 37.71
N ARG A 55 36.17 18.17 36.40
CA ARG A 55 35.69 19.20 35.51
C ARG A 55 34.21 19.39 35.82
N ARG A 56 33.88 20.47 36.53
CA ARG A 56 32.49 20.89 36.76
C ARG A 56 31.81 21.02 35.38
N LEU A 57 30.94 20.06 35.05
CA LEU A 57 30.14 20.08 33.83
C LEU A 57 29.26 21.32 33.88
N THR A 58 29.55 22.30 33.03
CA THR A 58 28.58 23.34 32.68
C THR A 58 27.37 22.65 32.05
N PRO A 59 26.13 23.01 32.41
CA PRO A 59 24.95 22.46 31.76
C PRO A 59 25.04 22.76 30.27
N VAL A 60 25.08 21.72 29.45
CA VAL A 60 24.87 21.84 28.01
C VAL A 60 23.42 22.29 27.85
N PRO A 61 23.11 23.34 27.06
CA PRO A 61 21.73 23.72 26.80
C PRO A 61 20.97 22.52 26.28
N ASP A 62 19.83 22.27 26.93
CA ASP A 62 18.93 21.17 26.63
C ASP A 62 18.67 21.13 25.12
N LYS A 63 18.90 19.99 24.49
CA LYS A 63 18.46 19.79 23.11
C LYS A 63 16.96 19.96 23.17
N THR A 64 16.43 21.01 22.55
CA THR A 64 15.00 21.22 22.37
C THR A 64 14.41 19.90 21.87
N VAL A 65 13.68 19.20 22.75
CA VAL A 65 12.87 18.05 22.34
C VAL A 65 11.94 18.61 21.26
N PRO A 66 11.97 18.07 20.02
CA PRO A 66 11.03 18.50 19.00
C PRO A 66 9.62 18.38 19.59
N ASP A 67 8.81 19.43 19.41
CA ASP A 67 7.39 19.39 19.76
C ASP A 67 6.81 18.08 19.18
N PRO A 68 6.08 17.25 19.95
CA PRO A 68 5.52 16.02 19.43
C PRO A 68 4.77 16.33 18.13
N ALA A 69 5.04 15.53 17.10
CA ALA A 69 4.39 15.67 15.81
C ALA A 69 2.87 15.82 16.02
N PRO A 70 2.22 16.77 15.32
CA PRO A 70 0.80 17.06 15.54
C PRO A 70 -0.02 15.79 15.33
N ARG A 71 -0.76 15.40 16.36
CA ARG A 71 -1.60 14.18 16.32
C ARG A 71 -2.57 14.22 15.13
N PRO A 72 -2.96 13.06 14.57
CA PRO A 72 -4.08 12.98 13.64
C PRO A 72 -5.30 13.65 14.25
N ALA A 73 -5.96 14.51 13.48
CA ALA A 73 -7.13 15.26 13.93
C ALA A 73 -8.37 14.77 13.18
N VAL A 74 -9.45 14.50 13.93
CA VAL A 74 -10.71 13.99 13.38
C VAL A 74 -11.80 15.03 13.60
N HIS A 75 -12.42 15.47 12.51
CA HIS A 75 -13.42 16.53 12.51
C HIS A 75 -14.76 16.05 11.97
N PRO A 76 -15.90 16.51 12.52
CA PRO A 76 -17.18 16.38 11.83
C PRO A 76 -17.13 17.12 10.50
N VAL A 77 -17.99 16.72 9.56
CA VAL A 77 -18.17 17.41 8.28
C VAL A 77 -19.62 17.84 8.10
N THR A 78 -19.80 18.93 7.37
CA THR A 78 -21.09 19.42 6.92
C THR A 78 -21.30 19.11 5.44
N ALA A 79 -22.55 19.10 4.97
CA ALA A 79 -22.83 18.97 3.54
C ALA A 79 -22.15 20.07 2.69
N ALA A 80 -21.98 21.28 3.25
CA ALA A 80 -21.28 22.37 2.57
C ALA A 80 -19.78 22.10 2.40
N GLU A 81 -19.12 21.50 3.40
CA GLU A 81 -17.71 21.11 3.30
C GLU A 81 -17.49 19.93 2.35
N LEU A 82 -18.46 19.02 2.23
CA LEU A 82 -18.41 17.93 1.25
C LEU A 82 -18.61 18.43 -0.19
N GLY A 83 -19.23 19.59 -0.36
CA GLY A 83 -19.43 20.22 -1.67
C GLY A 83 -20.12 19.29 -2.66
N ASP A 84 -19.64 19.27 -3.90
CA ASP A 84 -20.23 18.49 -5.00
C ASP A 84 -20.04 16.97 -4.86
N THR A 85 -19.17 16.52 -3.93
CA THR A 85 -18.97 15.08 -3.67
C THR A 85 -20.11 14.46 -2.86
N TRP A 86 -21.07 15.25 -2.37
CA TRP A 86 -22.23 14.78 -1.63
C TRP A 86 -23.52 15.48 -2.08
N ARG A 87 -24.65 14.76 -2.03
CA ARG A 87 -25.98 15.29 -2.30
C ARG A 87 -27.05 14.48 -1.57
N PRO A 88 -28.28 15.02 -1.37
CA PRO A 88 -29.40 14.22 -0.90
C PRO A 88 -29.59 12.96 -1.75
N GLY A 89 -29.71 11.80 -1.10
CA GLY A 89 -29.78 10.48 -1.74
C GLY A 89 -28.46 9.69 -1.73
N CYS A 90 -27.35 10.31 -1.34
CA CYS A 90 -26.14 9.58 -0.98
C CYS A 90 -26.39 8.64 0.21
N PRO A 91 -25.78 7.44 0.22
CA PRO A 91 -26.10 6.44 1.22
C PRO A 91 -25.51 6.74 2.60
N ALA A 92 -24.42 7.52 2.67
CA ALA A 92 -23.88 8.05 3.94
C ALA A 92 -24.22 9.54 4.09
N GLY A 93 -24.78 9.90 5.26
CA GLY A 93 -25.02 11.29 5.65
C GLY A 93 -23.74 11.98 6.13
N PRO A 94 -23.67 13.34 6.14
CA PRO A 94 -22.52 14.06 6.68
C PRO A 94 -22.21 13.71 8.15
N ASP A 95 -23.23 13.33 8.93
CA ASP A 95 -23.10 12.90 10.34
C ASP A 95 -22.43 11.53 10.51
N GLU A 96 -22.41 10.71 9.45
CA GLU A 96 -21.72 9.42 9.37
C GLU A 96 -20.28 9.55 8.87
N LEU A 97 -19.89 10.73 8.36
CA LEU A 97 -18.56 10.97 7.77
C LEU A 97 -17.69 11.83 8.70
N ARG A 98 -16.37 11.66 8.59
CA ARG A 98 -15.37 12.46 9.30
C ARG A 98 -14.25 12.86 8.36
N ARG A 99 -13.77 14.10 8.50
CA ARG A 99 -12.51 14.54 7.90
C ARG A 99 -11.38 14.17 8.84
N VAL A 100 -10.43 13.39 8.36
CA VAL A 100 -9.27 12.91 9.11
C VAL A 100 -8.03 13.55 8.50
N GLU A 101 -7.29 14.28 9.32
CA GLU A 101 -5.97 14.80 8.96
C GLU A 101 -4.89 13.76 9.23
N LEU A 102 -4.05 13.50 8.23
CA LEU A 102 -3.07 12.42 8.22
C LEU A 102 -1.71 12.95 7.75
N ASP A 103 -0.65 12.47 8.38
CA ASP A 103 0.71 12.70 7.89
C ASP A 103 1.04 11.64 6.81
N TYR A 104 1.72 12.04 5.74
CA TYR A 104 2.16 11.13 4.69
C TYR A 104 3.57 11.45 4.19
N TRP A 105 4.28 10.45 3.69
CA TRP A 105 5.60 10.62 3.12
C TRP A 105 5.47 11.02 1.64
N GLY A 106 6.00 12.18 1.27
CA GLY A 106 5.94 12.70 -0.10
C GLY A 106 6.99 12.10 -1.02
N PHE A 107 6.76 12.19 -2.33
CA PHE A 107 7.77 11.87 -3.35
C PHE A 107 9.01 12.78 -3.29
N ASP A 108 8.90 13.94 -2.64
CA ASP A 108 10.00 14.88 -2.36
C ASP A 108 10.86 14.48 -1.15
N GLY A 109 10.54 13.36 -0.49
CA GLY A 109 11.26 12.87 0.67
C GLY A 109 10.98 13.66 1.95
N GLN A 110 9.84 14.33 2.04
CA GLN A 110 9.41 15.08 3.23
C GLN A 110 8.09 14.55 3.78
N THR A 111 7.84 14.81 5.06
CA THR A 111 6.50 14.58 5.64
C THR A 111 5.58 15.74 5.26
N HIS A 112 4.42 15.39 4.73
CA HIS A 112 3.33 16.30 4.41
C HIS A 112 2.12 15.96 5.26
N ARG A 113 1.13 16.86 5.25
CA ARG A 113 -0.16 16.64 5.89
C ARG A 113 -1.27 16.75 4.85
N GLY A 114 -2.15 15.77 4.86
CA GLY A 114 -3.29 15.65 3.94
C GLY A 114 -4.58 15.34 4.69
N GLU A 115 -5.67 15.26 3.93
CA GLU A 115 -7.00 15.02 4.48
C GLU A 115 -7.74 13.95 3.68
N LEU A 116 -8.37 13.03 4.39
CA LEU A 116 -9.35 12.09 3.85
C LEU A 116 -10.70 12.29 4.52
N VAL A 117 -11.79 12.05 3.78
CA VAL A 117 -13.13 11.93 4.37
C VAL A 117 -13.53 10.47 4.35
N VAL A 118 -13.80 9.90 5.52
CA VAL A 118 -14.10 8.48 5.71
C VAL A 118 -15.31 8.29 6.63
N HIS A 119 -15.87 7.09 6.65
CA HIS A 119 -16.92 6.72 7.59
C HIS A 119 -16.39 6.83 9.02
N ARG A 120 -17.21 7.35 9.94
CA ARG A 120 -16.81 7.61 11.34
C ARG A 120 -16.25 6.36 12.04
N ASP A 121 -16.79 5.19 11.72
CA ASP A 121 -16.38 3.90 12.30
C ASP A 121 -15.00 3.43 11.82
N LEU A 122 -14.46 4.00 10.74
CA LEU A 122 -13.16 3.63 10.17
C LEU A 122 -12.05 4.64 10.51
N THR A 123 -12.35 5.69 11.28
CA THR A 123 -11.39 6.77 11.55
C THR A 123 -10.09 6.28 12.19
N ASP A 124 -10.19 5.48 13.26
CA ASP A 124 -9.01 4.92 13.94
C ASP A 124 -8.23 3.98 13.02
N GLU A 125 -8.91 3.12 12.27
CA GLU A 125 -8.28 2.18 11.34
C GLU A 125 -7.49 2.89 10.24
N VAL A 126 -8.07 3.95 9.68
CA VAL A 126 -7.42 4.78 8.65
C VAL A 126 -6.21 5.50 9.22
N ILE A 127 -6.28 6.02 10.45
CA ILE A 127 -5.13 6.62 11.14
C ILE A 127 -3.98 5.61 11.25
N GLU A 128 -4.27 4.37 11.69
CA GLU A 128 -3.27 3.32 11.85
C GLU A 128 -2.66 2.87 10.51
N VAL A 129 -3.47 2.76 9.46
CA VAL A 129 -2.97 2.46 8.11
C VAL A 129 -1.99 3.53 7.64
N PHE A 130 -2.37 4.81 7.72
CA PHE A 130 -1.53 5.88 7.20
C PHE A 130 -0.31 6.17 8.07
N ALA A 131 -0.38 5.92 9.38
CA ALA A 131 0.80 5.89 10.25
C ALA A 131 1.79 4.81 9.79
N ALA A 132 1.30 3.58 9.50
CA ALA A 132 2.16 2.52 8.98
C ALA A 132 2.77 2.86 7.60
N LEU A 133 1.99 3.43 6.68
CA LEU A 133 2.51 3.88 5.38
C LEU A 133 3.58 4.98 5.54
N HIS A 134 3.39 5.92 6.46
CA HIS A 134 4.35 6.97 6.77
C HIS A 134 5.65 6.40 7.34
N GLU A 135 5.56 5.46 8.29
CA GLU A 135 6.73 4.76 8.86
C GLU A 135 7.51 3.97 7.80
N LEU A 136 6.79 3.32 6.88
CA LEU A 136 7.37 2.63 5.71
C LEU A 136 7.99 3.61 4.69
N ARG A 137 7.74 4.91 4.83
CA ARG A 137 8.08 5.95 3.84
C ARG A 137 7.52 5.62 2.47
N TYR A 138 6.34 5.01 2.43
CA TYR A 138 5.63 4.77 1.18
C TYR A 138 5.24 6.10 0.56
N PRO A 139 5.72 6.43 -0.66
CA PRO A 139 5.54 7.75 -1.21
C PRO A 139 4.12 7.95 -1.72
N ILE A 140 3.48 9.03 -1.26
CA ILE A 140 2.17 9.50 -1.70
C ILE A 140 2.38 10.87 -2.35
N GLU A 141 1.79 11.07 -3.53
CA GLU A 141 1.95 12.31 -4.29
C GLU A 141 1.09 13.44 -3.70
N ARG A 142 -0.20 13.17 -3.50
CA ARG A 142 -1.18 14.10 -2.94
C ARG A 142 -2.18 13.35 -2.08
N MET A 143 -2.73 14.04 -1.09
CA MET A 143 -3.85 13.54 -0.29
C MET A 143 -4.80 14.69 0.06
N ARG A 144 -5.87 14.80 -0.72
CA ARG A 144 -6.90 15.83 -0.59
C ARG A 144 -8.27 15.21 -0.82
N THR A 145 -9.30 15.83 -0.25
CA THR A 145 -10.69 15.46 -0.53
C THR A 145 -11.02 15.70 -2.00
N VAL A 146 -11.87 14.86 -2.60
CA VAL A 146 -12.28 15.04 -4.01
C VAL A 146 -13.06 16.34 -4.21
N ALA A 147 -13.62 16.92 -3.14
CA ALA A 147 -14.27 18.23 -3.14
C ALA A 147 -13.32 19.39 -3.53
N ALA A 148 -12.00 19.19 -3.48
CA ALA A 148 -11.02 20.15 -3.97
C ALA A 148 -10.96 20.24 -5.51
N TYR A 149 -11.60 19.31 -6.24
CA TYR A 149 -11.64 19.27 -7.69
C TYR A 149 -12.99 19.81 -8.21
N PRO A 150 -13.01 20.53 -9.35
CA PRO A 150 -14.25 21.12 -9.88
C PRO A 150 -15.36 20.07 -10.03
N GLY A 151 -16.52 20.30 -9.43
CA GLY A 151 -17.64 19.37 -9.51
C GLY A 151 -17.45 18.04 -8.76
N GLY A 152 -16.40 17.90 -7.93
CA GLY A 152 -16.04 16.61 -7.34
C GLY A 152 -15.58 15.59 -8.38
N ASP A 153 -14.94 16.05 -9.46
CA ASP A 153 -14.51 15.21 -10.59
C ASP A 153 -13.43 14.20 -10.17
N ASP A 154 -13.84 12.93 -10.15
CA ASP A 154 -13.02 11.79 -9.76
C ASP A 154 -11.86 11.55 -10.73
N GLU A 155 -12.09 11.72 -12.03
CA GLU A 155 -11.06 11.51 -13.06
C GLU A 155 -9.99 12.59 -12.98
N LEU A 156 -10.35 13.85 -12.67
CA LEU A 156 -9.35 14.89 -12.41
C LEU A 156 -8.53 14.59 -11.15
N SER A 157 -9.16 14.11 -10.07
CA SER A 157 -8.49 13.66 -8.84
C SER A 157 -7.50 12.53 -9.13
N MET A 158 -7.95 11.47 -9.82
CA MET A 158 -7.13 10.33 -10.17
C MET A 158 -5.96 10.73 -11.09
N ARG A 159 -6.19 11.57 -12.11
CA ARG A 159 -5.12 12.07 -13.01
C ARG A 159 -4.04 12.86 -12.28
N ASP A 160 -4.40 13.55 -11.20
CA ASP A 160 -3.50 14.29 -10.33
C ASP A 160 -2.77 13.39 -9.32
N ASN A 161 -2.97 12.06 -9.42
CA ASN A 161 -2.41 11.04 -8.54
C ASN A 161 -2.79 11.27 -7.07
N ASN A 162 -3.99 11.80 -6.84
CA ASN A 162 -4.48 12.14 -5.52
C ASN A 162 -4.99 10.90 -4.79
N THR A 163 -4.41 10.61 -3.63
CA THR A 163 -4.95 9.62 -2.69
C THR A 163 -6.20 10.20 -2.05
N SER A 164 -7.33 9.51 -2.20
CA SER A 164 -8.64 10.04 -1.78
C SER A 164 -9.59 8.93 -1.30
N ALA A 165 -10.64 9.31 -0.60
CA ALA A 165 -11.59 8.39 0.02
C ALA A 165 -13.04 8.71 -0.40
N PHE A 166 -13.81 9.45 0.40
CA PHE A 166 -15.21 9.70 0.08
C PHE A 166 -15.42 10.47 -1.25
N ASN A 167 -16.28 9.91 -2.10
CA ASN A 167 -16.90 10.55 -3.26
C ASN A 167 -18.23 9.83 -3.58
N CYS A 168 -19.37 10.52 -3.44
CA CYS A 168 -20.68 9.89 -3.61
C CYS A 168 -21.06 9.66 -5.07
N ARG A 169 -20.67 8.49 -5.58
CA ARG A 169 -21.00 8.00 -6.92
C ARG A 169 -21.50 6.56 -6.93
N GLY A 170 -22.32 6.24 -7.93
CA GLY A 170 -22.66 4.86 -8.26
C GLY A 170 -21.50 4.15 -8.96
N ILE A 171 -21.59 2.83 -9.05
CA ILE A 171 -20.69 2.03 -9.90
C ILE A 171 -21.19 2.17 -11.36
N PRO A 172 -20.35 2.58 -12.33
CA PRO A 172 -20.76 2.71 -13.73
C PRO A 172 -21.43 1.44 -14.26
N GLY A 173 -22.61 1.60 -14.88
CA GLY A 173 -23.38 0.48 -15.43
C GLY A 173 -24.15 -0.36 -14.39
N SER A 174 -24.21 0.07 -13.12
CA SER A 174 -24.93 -0.60 -12.04
C SER A 174 -25.90 0.34 -11.32
N SER A 175 -26.87 -0.24 -10.59
CA SER A 175 -27.71 0.47 -9.61
C SER A 175 -27.10 0.52 -8.20
N SER A 176 -25.91 -0.05 -8.03
CA SER A 176 -25.21 -0.12 -6.74
C SER A 176 -24.33 1.11 -6.51
N TRP A 177 -24.21 1.50 -5.24
CA TRP A 177 -23.27 2.53 -4.80
C TRP A 177 -21.85 1.98 -4.73
N SER A 178 -20.88 2.83 -5.05
CA SER A 178 -19.47 2.54 -4.76
C SER A 178 -19.21 2.62 -3.25
N TRP A 179 -18.24 1.88 -2.73
CA TRP A 179 -17.82 2.00 -1.33
C TRP A 179 -17.27 3.39 -0.97
N HIS A 180 -16.79 4.14 -1.97
CA HIS A 180 -16.47 5.57 -1.82
C HIS A 180 -17.69 6.40 -1.39
N ALA A 181 -18.90 6.03 -1.81
CA ALA A 181 -20.13 6.73 -1.42
C ALA A 181 -20.53 6.48 0.05
N TYR A 182 -19.95 5.48 0.70
CA TYR A 182 -20.13 5.20 2.13
C TYR A 182 -18.95 5.72 2.97
N GLY A 183 -17.91 6.28 2.35
CA GLY A 183 -16.67 6.64 3.04
C GLY A 183 -15.86 5.42 3.50
N ARG A 184 -16.05 4.27 2.84
CA ARG A 184 -15.48 2.97 3.21
C ARG A 184 -14.47 2.42 2.20
N ALA A 185 -14.01 3.28 1.30
CA ALA A 185 -12.96 2.97 0.34
C ALA A 185 -11.92 4.08 0.27
N ILE A 186 -10.70 3.70 -0.11
CA ILE A 186 -9.56 4.59 -0.28
C ILE A 186 -8.84 4.17 -1.56
N ASP A 187 -8.62 5.14 -2.44
CA ASP A 187 -7.77 4.98 -3.62
C ASP A 187 -6.40 5.60 -3.33
N VAL A 188 -5.32 4.84 -3.54
CA VAL A 188 -3.94 5.27 -3.24
C VAL A 188 -3.12 5.41 -4.52
N ASN A 189 -2.62 6.63 -4.76
CA ASN A 189 -1.87 7.02 -5.96
C ASN A 189 -2.51 6.46 -7.26
N PRO A 190 -3.76 6.84 -7.61
CA PRO A 190 -4.50 6.33 -8.78
C PRO A 190 -3.71 6.23 -10.09
N LYS A 191 -2.90 7.25 -10.39
CA LYS A 191 -2.12 7.30 -11.64
C LYS A 191 -1.06 6.21 -11.70
N LEU A 192 -0.49 5.83 -10.54
CA LEU A 192 0.52 4.77 -10.44
C LEU A 192 -0.11 3.38 -10.27
N ASN A 193 -1.36 3.33 -9.85
CA ASN A 193 -2.11 2.12 -9.51
C ASN A 193 -3.46 2.10 -10.23
N PRO A 194 -3.48 2.05 -11.58
CA PRO A 194 -4.71 2.24 -12.33
C PRO A 194 -5.78 1.18 -12.06
N TYR A 195 -7.03 1.58 -12.23
CA TYR A 195 -8.13 0.68 -12.53
C TYR A 195 -7.96 0.12 -13.95
N VAL A 196 -8.06 -1.20 -14.12
CA VAL A 196 -7.88 -1.90 -15.40
C VAL A 196 -9.03 -2.89 -15.61
N PRO A 197 -10.06 -2.53 -16.39
CA PRO A 197 -11.13 -3.45 -16.74
C PRO A 197 -10.65 -4.48 -17.77
N ALA A 198 -11.38 -5.59 -17.92
CA ALA A 198 -11.05 -6.63 -18.91
C ALA A 198 -10.94 -6.11 -20.36
N GLY A 199 -11.58 -5.00 -20.69
CA GLY A 199 -11.51 -4.35 -22.00
C GLY A 199 -10.24 -3.50 -22.24
N GLY A 200 -9.38 -3.33 -21.23
CA GLY A 200 -8.09 -2.64 -21.34
C GLY A 200 -8.15 -1.11 -21.34
N ALA A 201 -9.32 -0.50 -21.20
CA ALA A 201 -9.53 0.96 -21.20
C ALA A 201 -9.25 1.60 -19.83
N TYR A 202 -8.08 1.32 -19.25
CA TYR A 202 -7.66 1.73 -17.90
C TYR A 202 -8.01 3.17 -17.50
N GLU A 203 -8.14 3.39 -16.18
CA GLU A 203 -8.36 4.70 -15.57
C GLU A 203 -7.33 4.94 -14.45
N PRO A 204 -6.84 6.20 -14.25
CA PRO A 204 -7.16 7.39 -15.04
C PRO A 204 -6.50 7.38 -16.43
N ALA A 205 -7.00 8.24 -17.34
CA ALA A 205 -6.57 8.25 -18.74
C ALA A 205 -5.06 8.53 -18.95
N ASN A 206 -4.37 9.09 -17.96
CA ASN A 206 -2.93 9.36 -18.00
C ASN A 206 -2.08 8.29 -17.27
N ALA A 207 -2.67 7.15 -16.88
CA ALA A 207 -1.98 6.07 -16.17
C ALA A 207 -1.34 5.01 -17.07
N GLY A 208 -1.42 5.16 -18.40
CA GLY A 208 -0.98 4.17 -19.38
C GLY A 208 0.39 3.52 -19.11
N PRO A 209 1.44 4.26 -18.71
CA PRO A 209 2.72 3.65 -18.36
C PRO A 209 2.65 2.65 -17.21
N TRP A 210 1.78 2.85 -16.22
CA TRP A 210 1.69 2.04 -14.98
C TRP A 210 0.72 0.86 -15.06
N VAL A 211 0.06 0.68 -16.21
CA VAL A 211 -0.63 -0.56 -16.55
C VAL A 211 0.38 -1.72 -16.64
N ASP A 212 1.60 -1.44 -17.10
CA ASP A 212 2.69 -2.40 -17.04
C ASP A 212 3.15 -2.63 -15.58
N ARG A 213 2.71 -3.74 -15.00
CA ARG A 213 3.07 -4.12 -13.63
C ARG A 213 4.49 -4.69 -13.50
N ALA A 214 5.26 -4.84 -14.58
CA ALA A 214 6.69 -5.20 -14.52
C ALA A 214 7.58 -4.00 -14.13
N ARG A 215 7.07 -2.76 -14.23
CA ARG A 215 7.71 -1.56 -13.68
C ARG A 215 7.90 -1.71 -12.17
N THR A 216 8.76 -0.92 -11.55
CA THR A 216 9.04 -0.93 -10.10
C THR A 216 9.15 0.49 -9.54
N ASP A 217 8.41 1.43 -10.12
CA ASP A 217 8.43 2.82 -9.68
C ASP A 217 7.96 2.94 -8.21
N PRO A 218 8.53 3.87 -7.42
CA PRO A 218 8.04 4.15 -6.08
C PRO A 218 6.55 4.55 -6.09
N GLY A 219 5.78 4.06 -5.12
CA GLY A 219 4.35 4.35 -5.00
C GLY A 219 3.43 3.46 -5.83
N MET A 220 3.98 2.43 -6.49
CA MET A 220 3.20 1.33 -7.05
C MET A 220 2.86 0.29 -5.97
N LEU A 221 1.61 -0.16 -5.92
CA LEU A 221 1.12 -1.22 -5.05
C LEU A 221 1.26 -2.60 -5.71
N ARG A 222 1.73 -3.59 -4.97
CA ARG A 222 1.84 -4.98 -5.43
C ARG A 222 1.41 -5.94 -4.34
N ASP A 223 0.92 -7.08 -4.78
CA ASP A 223 0.56 -8.15 -3.86
C ASP A 223 1.74 -8.52 -2.95
N GLY A 224 1.48 -8.58 -1.65
CA GLY A 224 2.48 -8.86 -0.62
C GLY A 224 3.44 -7.71 -0.27
N ASP A 225 3.37 -6.55 -0.94
CA ASP A 225 4.19 -5.40 -0.55
C ASP A 225 3.75 -4.87 0.82
N PRO A 226 4.68 -4.34 1.64
CA PRO A 226 4.35 -3.78 2.96
C PRO A 226 3.25 -2.72 2.93
N ALA A 227 3.15 -1.95 1.84
CA ALA A 227 2.10 -0.95 1.68
C ALA A 227 0.71 -1.58 1.49
N VAL A 228 0.61 -2.70 0.78
CA VAL A 228 -0.66 -3.44 0.63
C VAL A 228 -1.00 -4.15 1.93
N THR A 229 -0.03 -4.79 2.59
CA THR A 229 -0.27 -5.50 3.86
C THR A 229 -0.63 -4.54 4.99
N ALA A 230 -0.17 -3.28 4.95
CA ALA A 230 -0.63 -2.24 5.87
C ALA A 230 -2.15 -2.11 5.91
N PHE A 231 -2.84 -2.31 4.77
CA PHE A 231 -4.30 -2.36 4.70
C PHE A 231 -4.83 -3.77 4.98
N THR A 232 -4.33 -4.79 4.29
CA THR A 232 -4.98 -6.12 4.31
C THR A 232 -4.88 -6.84 5.65
N ASP A 233 -3.80 -6.63 6.41
CA ASP A 233 -3.65 -7.21 7.76
C ASP A 233 -4.66 -6.61 8.76
N ARG A 234 -5.24 -5.46 8.41
CA ARG A 234 -6.30 -4.76 9.15
C ARG A 234 -7.70 -5.10 8.64
N GLY A 235 -7.83 -6.03 7.71
CA GLY A 235 -9.12 -6.52 7.20
C GLY A 235 -9.68 -5.77 6.00
N TRP A 236 -8.93 -4.84 5.41
CA TRP A 236 -9.30 -4.22 4.13
C TRP A 236 -9.15 -5.23 2.98
N GLY A 237 -10.10 -5.24 2.06
CA GLY A 237 -9.94 -5.87 0.76
C GLY A 237 -9.14 -4.96 -0.18
N TRP A 238 -8.29 -5.54 -1.03
CA TRP A 238 -7.56 -4.81 -2.07
C TRP A 238 -8.08 -5.17 -3.47
N GLY A 239 -8.37 -4.17 -4.29
CA GLY A 239 -8.88 -4.35 -5.65
C GLY A 239 -7.90 -5.01 -6.62
N GLY A 240 -6.60 -5.00 -6.29
CA GLY A 240 -5.59 -5.78 -7.01
C GLY A 240 -5.74 -7.30 -6.87
N HIS A 241 -6.52 -7.77 -5.89
CA HIS A 241 -6.85 -9.20 -5.72
C HIS A 241 -8.10 -9.64 -6.49
N TRP A 242 -8.82 -8.72 -7.11
CA TRP A 242 -10.03 -9.06 -7.87
C TRP A 242 -9.69 -9.77 -9.18
N ARG A 243 -10.66 -10.51 -9.73
CA ARG A 243 -10.48 -11.19 -11.02
C ARG A 243 -10.65 -10.25 -12.21
N SER A 244 -11.67 -9.41 -12.15
CA SER A 244 -11.97 -8.36 -13.13
C SER A 244 -13.10 -7.50 -12.58
N PRO A 245 -13.02 -6.17 -12.67
CA PRO A 245 -11.83 -5.41 -13.04
C PRO A 245 -10.69 -5.63 -12.04
N LEU A 246 -9.45 -5.36 -12.45
CA LEU A 246 -8.34 -5.20 -11.52
C LEU A 246 -8.31 -3.74 -11.11
N ASP A 247 -8.36 -3.45 -9.81
CA ASP A 247 -8.40 -2.07 -9.32
C ASP A 247 -7.25 -1.83 -8.34
N TYR A 248 -6.06 -1.53 -8.88
CA TYR A 248 -4.83 -1.53 -8.08
C TYR A 248 -4.79 -0.42 -7.03
N GLN A 249 -5.50 0.69 -7.26
CA GLN A 249 -5.59 1.83 -6.35
C GLN A 249 -6.47 1.54 -5.14
N HIS A 250 -7.46 0.66 -5.31
CA HIS A 250 -8.65 0.62 -4.46
C HIS A 250 -8.49 -0.32 -3.27
N PHE A 251 -8.80 0.18 -2.08
CA PHE A 251 -8.99 -0.61 -0.88
C PHE A 251 -10.38 -0.35 -0.32
N GLU A 252 -11.07 -1.39 0.17
CA GLU A 252 -12.39 -1.25 0.79
C GLU A 252 -12.54 -2.04 2.09
N MET A 253 -13.35 -1.50 3.00
CA MET A 253 -13.80 -2.20 4.21
C MET A 253 -15.33 -2.02 4.37
N PRO A 254 -16.11 -2.95 3.79
CA PRO A 254 -17.57 -2.95 3.85
C PRO A 254 -18.18 -2.74 5.25
#